data_AF-A0A2V4VVX8-F1
#
_entry.id   AF-A0A2V4VVX8-F1
#
_cell.length_a   1.000
_cell.length_b   1.000
_cell.length_c   1.000
_cell.angle_alpha   90.00
_cell.angle_beta   90.00
_cell.angle_gamma   90.00
#
_symmetry.space_group_name_H-M   'P 1'
#
loop_
_entity.id
_entity.type
_entity.pdbx_description
1 polymer ?
#
loop_
_entity_poly.entity_id
_entity_poly.type
_entity_poly.pdbx_seq_one_letter_code
_entity_poly.pdbx_strand_id
1 'polypeptide(L)'
;MTNFNQMDMDYKVDYLSELLANQIRKFDDKYNNLSDAQKGSVKLGFHLDLADNNVTVTDELIEAVKAEFSSSPMADMLTEFMQANTTHVTEDQQEIINKLELGHKVSIVKFSEFGFPQLTHTVIESVKVDRYAQYENALYITHKPKRKRTNWVEIILPYQEVAVYDGWIDFDIDAISLTTITSNQHITVKQSKYTSFDSRYMADIKSSLSISPLITINSKKEVITC
;
A
#
# COMPACT_ATOMS: atom_id res chain seq x y z
N MET A 1 -11.32 -3.69 -28.05
CA MET A 1 -10.04 -4.14 -27.46
C MET A 1 -10.38 -4.91 -26.20
N THR A 2 -10.10 -6.21 -26.20
CA THR A 2 -10.27 -7.07 -25.02
C THR A 2 -9.12 -6.77 -24.06
N ASN A 3 -9.43 -6.50 -22.78
CA ASN A 3 -8.40 -6.33 -21.75
C ASN A 3 -7.67 -7.67 -21.56
N PHE A 4 -6.33 -7.69 -21.58
CA PHE A 4 -5.53 -8.92 -21.40
C PHE A 4 -6.00 -9.74 -20.20
N ASN A 5 -6.28 -9.07 -19.08
CA ASN A 5 -6.63 -9.73 -17.83
C ASN A 5 -7.98 -10.49 -17.90
N GLN A 6 -8.84 -10.14 -18.87
CA GLN A 6 -10.14 -10.78 -19.11
C GLN A 6 -10.10 -11.90 -20.16
N MET A 7 -8.95 -12.10 -20.82
CA MET A 7 -8.77 -13.18 -21.78
C MET A 7 -8.69 -14.53 -21.06
N ASP A 8 -9.12 -15.58 -21.75
CA ASP A 8 -8.86 -16.96 -21.34
C ASP A 8 -7.36 -17.27 -21.41
N MET A 9 -6.91 -18.29 -20.67
CA MET A 9 -5.49 -18.59 -20.46
C MET A 9 -4.77 -18.87 -21.78
N ASP A 10 -5.38 -19.64 -22.69
CA ASP A 10 -4.78 -19.96 -23.99
C ASP A 10 -4.46 -18.69 -24.79
N TYR A 11 -5.42 -17.75 -24.85
CA TYR A 11 -5.23 -16.46 -25.50
C TYR A 11 -4.19 -15.57 -24.80
N LYS A 12 -4.09 -15.64 -23.47
CA LYS A 12 -3.06 -14.91 -22.72
C LYS A 12 -1.67 -15.41 -23.11
N VAL A 13 -1.49 -16.72 -23.16
CA VAL A 13 -0.22 -17.37 -23.49
C VAL A 13 0.22 -17.03 -24.92
N ASP A 14 -0.72 -17.10 -25.89
CA ASP A 14 -0.47 -16.70 -27.28
C ASP A 14 -0.09 -15.22 -27.41
N TYR A 15 -0.83 -14.34 -26.73
CA TYR A 15 -0.57 -12.91 -26.75
C TYR A 15 0.82 -12.56 -26.20
N LEU A 16 1.22 -13.19 -25.09
CA LEU A 16 2.56 -13.00 -24.51
C LEU A 16 3.67 -13.50 -25.44
N SER A 17 3.45 -14.64 -26.09
CA SER A 17 4.37 -15.18 -27.09
C SER A 17 4.58 -14.21 -28.24
N GLU A 18 3.51 -13.57 -28.73
CA GLU A 18 3.59 -12.57 -29.80
C GLU A 18 4.36 -11.31 -29.35
N LEU A 19 4.09 -10.80 -28.13
CA LEU A 19 4.85 -9.68 -27.57
C LEU A 19 6.35 -9.99 -27.49
N LEU A 20 6.72 -11.14 -26.92
CA LEU A 20 8.11 -11.54 -26.82
C LEU A 20 8.76 -11.73 -28.18
N ALA A 21 8.08 -12.39 -29.12
CA ALA A 21 8.57 -12.59 -30.49
C ALA A 21 8.82 -11.25 -31.19
N ASN A 22 7.94 -10.26 -31.00
CA ASN A 22 8.11 -8.92 -31.56
C ASN A 22 9.33 -8.20 -30.99
N GLN A 23 9.66 -8.41 -29.72
CA GLN A 23 10.87 -7.85 -29.12
C GLN A 23 12.14 -8.56 -29.63
N ILE A 24 12.10 -9.89 -29.79
CA ILE A 24 13.22 -10.68 -30.35
C ILE A 24 13.53 -10.22 -31.80
N ARG A 25 12.50 -10.10 -32.64
CA ARG A 25 12.61 -9.71 -34.07
C ARG A 25 13.23 -8.35 -34.32
N LYS A 26 13.33 -7.49 -33.30
CA LYS A 26 14.07 -6.21 -33.41
C LYS A 26 15.57 -6.43 -33.57
N PHE A 27 16.09 -7.60 -33.22
CA PHE A 27 17.52 -7.92 -33.23
C PHE A 27 17.86 -9.14 -34.08
N ASP A 28 17.06 -10.21 -34.03
CA ASP A 28 17.25 -11.47 -34.78
C ASP A 28 15.95 -12.30 -34.77
N ASP A 29 15.92 -13.46 -35.41
CA ASP A 29 14.78 -14.39 -35.44
C ASP A 29 14.73 -15.35 -34.24
N LYS A 30 15.84 -15.50 -33.50
CA LYS A 30 15.95 -16.46 -32.38
C LYS A 30 16.65 -15.87 -31.17
N TYR A 31 16.04 -16.01 -29.99
CA TYR A 31 16.60 -15.52 -28.74
C TYR A 31 17.99 -16.09 -28.40
N ASN A 32 18.24 -17.36 -28.70
CA ASN A 32 19.50 -18.03 -28.37
C ASN A 32 20.70 -17.51 -29.17
N ASN A 33 20.46 -16.85 -30.32
CA ASN A 33 21.51 -16.26 -31.15
C ASN A 33 21.96 -14.88 -30.64
N LEU A 34 21.16 -14.27 -29.75
CA LEU A 34 21.41 -12.93 -29.26
C LEU A 34 22.61 -12.89 -28.31
N SER A 35 23.39 -11.82 -28.42
CA SER A 35 24.38 -11.45 -27.39
C SER A 35 23.70 -11.09 -26.08
N ASP A 36 24.44 -11.13 -24.96
CA ASP A 36 23.88 -10.83 -23.64
C ASP A 36 23.29 -9.41 -23.54
N ALA A 37 23.90 -8.43 -24.21
CA ALA A 37 23.38 -7.07 -24.27
C ALA A 37 22.05 -6.98 -25.04
N GLN A 38 21.92 -7.74 -26.14
CA GLN A 38 20.66 -7.82 -26.89
C GLN A 38 19.58 -8.56 -26.09
N LYS A 39 19.93 -9.65 -25.41
CA LYS A 39 19.02 -10.36 -24.51
C LYS A 39 18.49 -9.45 -23.40
N GLY A 40 19.36 -8.61 -22.82
CA GLY A 40 18.96 -7.59 -21.85
C GLY A 40 18.00 -6.56 -22.45
N SER A 41 18.22 -6.13 -23.69
CA SER A 41 17.34 -5.19 -24.39
C SER A 41 15.97 -5.79 -24.72
N VAL A 42 15.92 -7.06 -25.16
CA VAL A 42 14.67 -7.80 -25.40
C VAL A 42 13.87 -7.92 -24.10
N LYS A 43 14.53 -8.29 -23.00
CA LYS A 43 13.89 -8.39 -21.69
C LYS A 43 13.26 -7.07 -21.26
N LEU A 44 14.02 -5.98 -21.33
CA LEU A 44 13.53 -4.65 -20.99
C LEU A 44 12.34 -4.25 -21.87
N GLY A 45 12.44 -4.47 -23.19
CA GLY A 45 11.34 -4.18 -24.11
C GLY A 45 10.09 -5.00 -23.82
N PHE A 46 10.23 -6.27 -23.46
CA PHE A 46 9.11 -7.13 -23.09
C PHE A 46 8.46 -6.65 -21.78
N HIS A 47 9.25 -6.32 -20.75
CA HIS A 47 8.73 -5.76 -19.49
C HIS A 47 7.98 -4.44 -19.70
N LEU A 48 8.46 -3.58 -20.60
CA LEU A 48 7.76 -2.34 -20.96
C LEU A 48 6.42 -2.64 -21.65
N ASP A 49 6.37 -3.59 -22.59
CA ASP A 49 5.12 -3.99 -23.23
C ASP A 49 4.11 -4.54 -22.20
N LEU A 50 4.56 -5.34 -21.22
CA LEU A 50 3.69 -5.84 -20.14
C LEU A 50 3.09 -4.69 -19.32
N ALA A 51 3.91 -3.70 -18.96
CA ALA A 51 3.46 -2.54 -18.20
C ALA A 51 2.47 -1.68 -19.01
N ASP A 52 2.80 -1.37 -20.27
CA ASP A 52 1.96 -0.55 -21.16
C ASP A 52 0.59 -1.18 -21.41
N ASN A 53 0.52 -2.52 -21.41
CA ASN A 53 -0.72 -3.28 -21.59
C ASN A 53 -1.41 -3.64 -20.26
N ASN A 54 -0.92 -3.15 -19.12
CA ASN A 54 -1.45 -3.44 -17.77
C ASN A 54 -1.62 -4.94 -17.49
N VAL A 55 -0.64 -5.74 -17.92
CA VAL A 55 -0.65 -7.19 -17.74
C VAL A 55 -0.45 -7.53 -16.26
N THR A 56 -1.41 -8.22 -15.67
CA THR A 56 -1.26 -8.80 -14.33
C THR A 56 -0.64 -10.20 -14.46
N VAL A 57 0.61 -10.33 -14.03
CA VAL A 57 1.29 -11.62 -13.98
C VAL A 57 0.89 -12.36 -12.70
N THR A 58 0.55 -13.64 -12.83
CA THR A 58 0.15 -14.52 -11.73
C THR A 58 0.94 -15.82 -11.80
N ASP A 59 1.04 -16.55 -10.68
CA ASP A 59 1.70 -17.87 -10.65
C ASP A 59 1.07 -18.84 -11.65
N GLU A 60 -0.27 -18.85 -11.77
CA GLU A 60 -0.99 -19.69 -12.74
C GLU A 60 -0.59 -19.41 -14.19
N LEU A 61 -0.43 -18.13 -14.55
CA LEU A 61 0.01 -17.71 -15.88
C LEU A 61 1.46 -18.14 -16.16
N ILE A 62 2.34 -18.01 -15.15
CA ILE A 62 3.74 -18.43 -15.27
C ILE A 62 3.81 -19.95 -15.51
N GLU A 63 3.04 -20.74 -14.77
CA GLU A 63 3.00 -22.20 -14.95
C GLU A 63 2.41 -22.61 -16.31
N ALA A 64 1.37 -21.92 -16.79
CA ALA A 64 0.83 -22.15 -18.14
C ALA A 64 1.89 -21.87 -19.23
N VAL A 65 2.63 -20.77 -19.11
CA VAL A 65 3.72 -20.44 -20.04
C VAL A 65 4.86 -21.47 -19.97
N LYS A 66 5.23 -21.95 -18.78
CA LYS A 66 6.24 -23.01 -18.64
C LYS A 66 5.81 -24.32 -19.30
N ALA A 67 4.52 -24.66 -19.20
CA ALA A 67 3.97 -25.86 -19.81
C ALA A 67 3.98 -25.79 -21.34
N GLU A 68 3.56 -24.66 -21.91
CA GLU A 68 3.47 -24.49 -23.38
C GLU A 68 4.84 -24.19 -24.02
N PHE A 69 5.67 -23.40 -23.34
CA PHE A 69 6.94 -22.88 -23.88
C PHE A 69 8.13 -23.19 -22.97
N SER A 70 8.33 -24.46 -22.63
CA SER A 70 9.36 -24.91 -21.67
C SER A 70 10.80 -24.51 -21.99
N SER A 71 11.12 -24.16 -23.24
CA SER A 71 12.45 -23.73 -23.68
C SER A 71 12.55 -22.23 -23.97
N SER A 72 11.48 -21.48 -23.72
CA SER A 72 11.42 -20.03 -23.91
C SER A 72 11.90 -19.30 -22.65
N PRO A 73 12.60 -18.15 -22.77
CA PRO A 73 12.94 -17.32 -21.62
C PRO A 73 11.72 -16.60 -21.01
N MET A 74 10.53 -16.74 -21.61
CA MET A 74 9.33 -15.99 -21.24
C MET A 74 8.92 -16.20 -19.78
N ALA A 75 8.94 -17.45 -19.30
CA ALA A 75 8.58 -17.75 -17.91
C ALA A 75 9.51 -17.05 -16.90
N ASP A 76 10.82 -17.06 -17.17
CA ASP A 76 11.80 -16.40 -16.32
C ASP A 76 11.61 -14.89 -16.35
N MET A 77 11.40 -14.30 -17.54
CA MET A 77 11.12 -12.87 -17.68
C MET A 77 9.83 -12.45 -16.97
N LEU A 78 8.77 -13.26 -17.03
CA LEU A 78 7.52 -13.02 -16.29
C LEU A 78 7.73 -13.11 -14.79
N THR A 79 8.53 -14.07 -14.33
CA THR A 79 8.88 -14.21 -12.92
C THR A 79 9.66 -13.00 -12.43
N GLU A 80 10.66 -12.54 -13.17
CA GLU A 80 11.41 -11.31 -12.86
C GLU A 80 10.50 -10.07 -12.85
N PHE A 81 9.60 -9.95 -13.83
CA PHE A 81 8.65 -8.84 -13.88
C PHE A 81 7.71 -8.86 -12.68
N MET A 82 7.19 -10.03 -12.32
CA MET A 82 6.34 -10.21 -11.14
C MET A 82 7.10 -9.83 -9.88
N GLN A 83 8.33 -10.32 -9.68
CA GLN A 83 9.16 -10.01 -8.52
C GLN A 83 9.49 -8.52 -8.42
N ALA A 84 9.86 -7.88 -9.54
CA ALA A 84 10.17 -6.45 -9.58
C ALA A 84 8.96 -5.57 -9.26
N ASN A 85 7.74 -6.06 -9.52
CA ASN A 85 6.49 -5.36 -9.23
C ASN A 85 5.79 -5.88 -7.95
N THR A 86 6.34 -6.90 -7.30
CA THR A 86 5.78 -7.44 -6.06
C THR A 86 6.10 -6.47 -4.93
N THR A 87 5.06 -5.98 -4.27
CA THR A 87 5.23 -5.16 -3.07
C THR A 87 5.79 -6.02 -1.95
N HIS A 88 6.99 -5.70 -1.47
CA HIS A 88 7.60 -6.40 -0.35
C HIS A 88 6.89 -6.00 0.95
N VAL A 89 6.18 -6.95 1.58
CA VAL A 89 5.55 -6.78 2.90
C VAL A 89 6.59 -7.10 3.97
N THR A 90 6.87 -6.15 4.86
CA THR A 90 7.77 -6.39 6.00
C THR A 90 7.08 -7.20 7.11
N GLU A 91 7.84 -7.80 8.03
CA GLU A 91 7.28 -8.50 9.19
C GLU A 91 6.35 -7.60 10.03
N ASP A 92 6.77 -6.34 10.27
CA ASP A 92 5.95 -5.34 10.96
C ASP A 92 4.63 -5.07 10.21
N GLN A 93 4.67 -4.96 8.89
CA GLN A 93 3.47 -4.76 8.07
C GLN A 93 2.57 -6.00 8.07
N GLN A 94 3.15 -7.19 8.07
CA GLN A 94 2.41 -8.43 8.17
C GLN A 94 1.71 -8.53 9.53
N GLU A 95 2.34 -8.11 10.62
CA GLU A 95 1.70 -8.02 11.94
C GLU A 95 0.51 -7.06 11.91
N ILE A 96 0.64 -5.90 11.27
CA ILE A 96 -0.46 -4.93 11.10
C ILE A 96 -1.64 -5.57 10.36
N ILE A 97 -1.37 -6.24 9.23
CA ILE A 97 -2.41 -6.93 8.45
C ILE A 97 -3.12 -7.98 9.31
N ASN A 98 -2.36 -8.78 10.06
CA ASN A 98 -2.91 -9.84 10.89
C ASN A 98 -3.75 -9.31 12.07
N LYS A 99 -3.39 -8.16 12.66
CA LYS A 99 -4.16 -7.57 13.78
C LYS A 99 -5.40 -6.82 13.32
N LEU A 100 -5.39 -6.28 12.11
CA LEU A 100 -6.47 -5.49 11.53
C LEU A 100 -7.31 -6.35 10.56
N GLU A 101 -7.93 -7.39 11.11
CA GLU A 101 -8.77 -8.31 10.35
C GLU A 101 -10.11 -7.70 9.91
N LEU A 102 -10.71 -8.28 8.87
CA LEU A 102 -12.04 -7.91 8.38
C LEU A 102 -13.09 -7.97 9.50
N GLY A 103 -13.90 -6.92 9.61
CA GLY A 103 -14.97 -6.80 10.59
C GLY A 103 -14.50 -6.31 11.97
N HIS A 104 -13.19 -6.15 12.18
CA HIS A 104 -12.65 -5.71 13.46
C HIS A 104 -13.01 -4.24 13.72
N LYS A 105 -13.66 -3.96 14.85
CA LYS A 105 -14.00 -2.60 15.28
C LYS A 105 -12.79 -1.97 15.95
N VAL A 106 -12.37 -0.81 15.47
CA VAL A 106 -11.18 -0.12 15.98
C VAL A 106 -11.38 1.38 16.07
N SER A 107 -10.56 2.01 16.91
CA SER A 107 -10.38 3.46 17.00
C SER A 107 -9.02 3.84 16.41
N ILE A 108 -9.02 4.57 15.30
CA ILE A 108 -7.79 5.03 14.64
C ILE A 108 -7.50 6.47 15.09
N VAL A 109 -6.31 6.69 15.61
CA VAL A 109 -5.77 8.01 15.94
C VAL A 109 -4.61 8.32 15.01
N LYS A 110 -4.75 9.38 14.23
CA LYS A 110 -3.70 9.86 13.31
C LYS A 110 -3.73 11.38 13.21
N PHE A 111 -2.70 11.95 12.59
CA PHE A 111 -2.77 13.34 12.17
C PHE A 111 -3.71 13.53 10.97
N SER A 112 -4.47 14.62 11.00
CA SER A 112 -5.18 15.16 9.85
C SER A 112 -4.22 15.77 8.84
N GLU A 113 -4.75 16.15 7.68
CA GLU A 113 -4.02 16.89 6.64
C GLU A 113 -3.46 18.22 7.15
N PHE A 114 -4.04 18.80 8.20
CA PHE A 114 -3.57 20.03 8.84
C PHE A 114 -2.59 19.79 10.00
N GLY A 115 -2.27 18.54 10.29
CA GLY A 115 -1.29 18.15 11.32
C GLY A 115 -1.81 18.15 12.75
N PHE A 116 -3.12 18.09 12.95
CA PHE A 116 -3.72 17.92 14.29
C PHE A 116 -4.30 16.51 14.45
N PRO A 117 -4.20 15.92 15.64
CA PRO A 117 -4.64 14.55 15.86
C PRO A 117 -6.17 14.44 15.72
N GLN A 118 -6.64 13.37 15.10
CA GLN A 118 -8.04 13.05 14.90
C GLN A 118 -8.32 11.61 15.31
N LEU A 119 -9.48 11.40 15.93
CA LEU A 119 -10.00 10.09 16.31
C LEU A 119 -11.11 9.67 15.34
N THR A 120 -10.95 8.50 14.74
CA THR A 120 -11.94 7.89 13.86
C THR A 120 -12.36 6.53 14.40
N HIS A 121 -13.63 6.40 14.75
CA HIS A 121 -14.24 5.08 15.02
C HIS A 121 -14.58 4.39 13.71
N THR A 122 -14.13 3.16 13.53
CA THR A 122 -14.34 2.45 12.25
C THR A 122 -14.39 0.93 12.39
N VAL A 123 -14.74 0.26 11.30
CA VAL A 123 -14.70 -1.18 11.13
C VAL A 123 -13.77 -1.47 9.97
N ILE A 124 -12.78 -2.35 10.16
CA ILE A 124 -11.83 -2.71 9.11
C ILE A 124 -12.50 -3.59 8.06
N GLU A 125 -12.21 -3.33 6.79
CA GLU A 125 -12.66 -4.14 5.66
C GLU A 125 -11.49 -4.91 5.04
N SER A 126 -10.35 -4.25 4.85
CA SER A 126 -9.13 -4.92 4.39
C SER A 126 -7.91 -4.06 4.68
N VAL A 127 -6.75 -4.71 4.82
CA VAL A 127 -5.45 -4.04 4.90
C VAL A 127 -4.52 -4.66 3.86
N LYS A 128 -3.81 -3.82 3.09
CA LYS A 128 -2.79 -4.25 2.14
C LYS A 128 -1.62 -3.29 2.11
N VAL A 129 -0.45 -3.76 1.68
CA VAL A 129 0.68 -2.90 1.32
C VAL A 129 0.67 -2.75 -0.19
N ASP A 130 0.85 -1.53 -0.66
CA ASP A 130 0.89 -1.22 -2.09
C ASP A 130 1.74 0.04 -2.31
N ARG A 131 2.10 0.30 -3.57
CA ARG A 131 2.81 1.52 -3.95
C ARG A 131 1.86 2.73 -3.88
N TYR A 132 2.36 3.85 -3.37
CA TYR A 132 1.69 5.14 -3.46
C TYR A 132 2.69 6.25 -3.79
N ALA A 133 2.53 6.87 -4.96
CA ALA A 133 3.46 7.86 -5.49
C ALA A 133 4.93 7.33 -5.45
N GLN A 134 5.78 8.01 -4.68
CA GLN A 134 7.19 7.66 -4.48
C GLN A 134 7.45 6.61 -3.39
N TYR A 135 6.42 6.21 -2.64
CA TYR A 135 6.55 5.24 -1.54
C TYR A 135 6.15 3.85 -2.04
N GLU A 136 7.07 2.89 -1.95
CA GLU A 136 6.84 1.52 -2.44
C GLU A 136 6.10 0.63 -1.43
N ASN A 137 6.01 1.06 -0.17
CA ASN A 137 5.53 0.27 0.96
C ASN A 137 4.43 0.99 1.76
N ALA A 138 3.53 1.72 1.08
CA ALA A 138 2.43 2.41 1.74
C ALA A 138 1.36 1.42 2.20
N LEU A 139 0.79 1.66 3.39
CA LEU A 139 -0.26 0.81 3.94
C LEU A 139 -1.63 1.37 3.57
N TYR A 140 -2.45 0.55 2.90
CA TYR A 140 -3.82 0.87 2.55
C TYR A 140 -4.75 0.18 3.54
N ILE A 141 -5.46 0.97 4.34
CA ILE A 141 -6.50 0.50 5.24
C ILE A 141 -7.84 0.87 4.61
N THR A 142 -8.56 -0.14 4.12
CA THR A 142 -9.97 0.04 3.72
C THR A 142 -10.84 -0.21 4.93
N HIS A 143 -11.72 0.72 5.24
CA HIS A 143 -12.52 0.69 6.45
C HIS A 143 -13.83 1.44 6.27
N LYS A 144 -14.79 1.19 7.17
CA LYS A 144 -16.09 1.86 7.18
C LYS A 144 -16.21 2.75 8.41
N PRO A 145 -16.04 4.08 8.29
CA PRO A 145 -16.14 4.96 9.44
C PRO A 145 -17.56 4.92 10.04
N LYS A 146 -17.64 5.06 11.36
CA LYS A 146 -18.90 5.07 12.10
C LYS A 146 -19.84 6.14 11.51
N ARG A 147 -21.11 5.74 11.28
CA ARG A 147 -22.16 6.57 10.66
C ARG A 147 -21.95 6.93 9.19
N LYS A 148 -20.95 6.38 8.51
CA LYS A 148 -20.79 6.51 7.05
C LYS A 148 -21.36 5.26 6.35
N ARG A 149 -21.93 5.48 5.15
CA ARG A 149 -22.56 4.41 4.36
C ARG A 149 -21.55 3.69 3.45
N THR A 150 -20.52 4.39 3.01
CA THR A 150 -19.50 3.90 2.08
C THR A 150 -18.20 3.53 2.81
N ASN A 151 -17.42 2.67 2.18
CA ASN A 151 -16.05 2.37 2.60
C ASN A 151 -15.13 3.51 2.21
N TRP A 152 -14.12 3.74 3.04
CA TRP A 152 -13.08 4.75 2.91
C TRP A 152 -11.74 4.04 2.85
N VAL A 153 -10.79 4.64 2.14
CA VAL A 153 -9.43 4.13 2.03
C VAL A 153 -8.51 5.15 2.67
N GLU A 154 -7.81 4.72 3.70
CA GLU A 154 -6.75 5.48 4.36
C GLU A 154 -5.40 4.96 3.89
N ILE A 155 -4.59 5.85 3.33
CA ILE A 155 -3.25 5.54 2.85
C ILE A 155 -2.27 6.08 3.87
N ILE A 156 -1.60 5.18 4.59
CA ILE A 156 -0.62 5.51 5.62
C ILE A 156 0.77 5.41 5.01
N LEU A 157 1.44 6.56 4.94
CA LEU A 157 2.80 6.66 4.41
C LEU A 157 3.83 6.26 5.47
N PRO A 158 5.03 5.77 5.09
CA PRO A 158 6.03 5.25 6.03
C PRO A 158 6.45 6.19 7.16
N TYR A 159 6.30 7.50 6.96
CA TYR A 159 6.66 8.52 7.95
C TYR A 159 5.48 8.98 8.84
N GLN A 160 4.27 8.51 8.56
CA GLN A 160 3.06 8.90 9.29
C GLN A 160 2.82 7.93 10.45
N GLU A 161 2.93 8.45 11.67
CA GLU A 161 2.59 7.71 12.88
C GLU A 161 1.06 7.59 13.03
N VAL A 162 0.60 6.36 13.27
CA VAL A 162 -0.82 6.06 13.54
C VAL A 162 -0.92 5.14 14.74
N ALA A 163 -1.82 5.43 15.67
CA ALA A 163 -2.15 4.54 16.77
C ALA A 163 -3.54 3.95 16.54
N VAL A 164 -3.65 2.63 16.57
CA VAL A 164 -4.93 1.92 16.44
C VAL A 164 -5.23 1.22 17.75
N TYR A 165 -6.42 1.46 18.28
CA TYR A 165 -6.89 0.85 19.51
C TYR A 165 -8.01 -0.15 19.22
N ASP A 166 -8.07 -1.21 20.02
CA ASP A 166 -9.12 -2.21 19.95
C ASP A 166 -10.46 -1.63 20.44
N GLY A 167 -11.51 -1.85 19.66
CA GLY A 167 -12.86 -1.33 19.90
C GLY A 167 -13.02 0.17 19.62
N TRP A 168 -14.25 0.64 19.80
CA TRP A 168 -14.57 2.08 19.70
C TRP A 168 -14.37 2.75 21.04
N ILE A 169 -13.12 3.07 21.35
CA ILE A 169 -12.75 3.84 22.54
C ILE A 169 -13.18 5.28 22.36
N ASP A 170 -13.97 5.78 23.30
CA ASP A 170 -14.43 7.16 23.33
C ASP A 170 -13.54 7.97 24.28
N PHE A 171 -12.88 8.99 23.74
CA PHE A 171 -12.11 9.95 24.53
C PHE A 171 -12.12 11.31 23.86
N ASP A 172 -12.06 12.36 24.69
CA ASP A 172 -12.04 13.73 24.21
C ASP A 172 -10.63 14.11 23.73
N ILE A 173 -10.42 13.96 22.42
CA ILE A 173 -9.15 14.31 21.78
C ILE A 173 -8.85 15.82 21.88
N ASP A 174 -9.87 16.67 21.98
CA ASP A 174 -9.72 18.12 22.11
C ASP A 174 -9.28 18.48 23.53
N ALA A 175 -9.79 17.79 24.56
CA ALA A 175 -9.32 17.96 25.93
C ALA A 175 -7.81 17.63 26.08
N ILE A 176 -7.31 16.67 25.28
CA ILE A 176 -5.90 16.29 25.28
C ILE A 176 -5.07 17.23 24.41
N SER A 177 -5.58 17.66 23.25
CA SER A 177 -4.79 18.40 22.24
C SER A 177 -4.90 19.92 22.34
N LEU A 178 -5.92 20.45 23.01
CA LEU A 178 -6.16 21.88 23.13
C LEU A 178 -5.94 22.38 24.57
N THR A 179 -5.60 23.67 24.67
CA THR A 179 -5.56 24.44 25.91
C THR A 179 -6.60 25.54 25.82
N THR A 180 -7.34 25.75 26.90
CA THR A 180 -8.28 26.87 27.00
C THR A 180 -7.50 28.14 27.36
N ILE A 181 -7.55 29.16 26.49
CA ILE A 181 -6.91 30.45 26.76
C ILE A 181 -7.83 31.29 27.64
N THR A 182 -9.10 31.40 27.24
CA THR A 182 -10.11 32.21 27.92
C THR A 182 -11.44 31.50 27.85
N SER A 183 -12.16 31.43 28.97
CA SER A 183 -13.53 30.97 29.02
C SER A 183 -14.35 31.91 29.90
N ASN A 184 -15.45 32.42 29.36
CA ASN A 184 -16.44 33.21 30.09
C ASN A 184 -17.86 32.70 29.77
N GLN A 185 -18.89 33.38 30.27
CA GLN A 185 -20.29 32.97 30.10
C GLN A 185 -20.77 32.95 28.63
N HIS A 186 -20.05 33.59 27.71
CA HIS A 186 -20.48 33.75 26.31
C HIS A 186 -19.56 33.05 25.31
N ILE A 187 -18.26 32.94 25.61
CA ILE A 187 -17.25 32.49 24.66
C ILE A 187 -16.20 31.64 25.39
N THR A 188 -15.81 30.54 24.76
CA THR A 188 -14.59 29.78 25.10
C THR A 188 -13.66 29.80 23.90
N VAL A 189 -12.43 30.27 24.13
CA VAL A 189 -11.35 30.32 23.14
C VAL A 189 -10.34 29.24 23.49
N LYS A 190 -10.11 28.33 22.55
CA LYS A 190 -9.11 27.25 22.66
C LYS A 190 -8.01 27.45 21.64
N GLN A 191 -6.81 27.00 22.00
CA GLN A 191 -5.65 26.93 21.11
C GLN A 191 -5.03 25.54 21.20
N SER A 192 -4.44 25.07 20.11
CA SER A 192 -3.69 23.82 20.09
C SER A 192 -2.47 23.88 21.03
N LYS A 193 -2.18 22.81 21.77
CA LYS A 193 -1.05 22.75 22.71
C LYS A 193 0.30 22.92 22.02
N TYR A 194 0.40 22.39 20.80
CA TYR A 194 1.60 22.36 19.99
C TYR A 194 1.33 22.83 18.56
N THR A 195 2.38 22.94 17.76
CA THR A 195 2.30 23.21 16.32
C THR A 195 1.82 21.98 15.56
N SER A 196 1.40 22.16 14.30
CA SER A 196 1.02 21.06 13.40
C SER A 196 2.12 19.98 13.32
N PHE A 197 1.71 18.72 13.27
CA PHE A 197 2.55 17.51 13.15
C PHE A 197 3.56 17.30 14.29
N ASP A 198 3.35 17.93 15.44
CA ASP A 198 4.19 17.71 16.62
C ASP A 198 3.93 16.35 17.25
N SER A 199 4.97 15.51 17.33
CA SER A 199 4.86 14.14 17.87
C SER A 199 4.42 14.09 19.34
N ARG A 200 4.54 15.21 20.07
CA ARG A 200 4.06 15.30 21.47
C ARG A 200 2.56 15.06 21.58
N TYR A 201 1.77 15.36 20.54
CA TYR A 201 0.34 15.00 20.53
C TYR A 201 0.10 13.51 20.69
N MET A 202 0.82 12.67 19.95
CA MET A 202 0.64 11.22 20.00
C MET A 202 1.12 10.66 21.34
N ALA A 203 2.19 11.22 21.91
CA ALA A 203 2.68 10.85 23.23
C ALA A 203 1.66 11.20 24.34
N ASP A 204 1.10 12.40 24.30
CA ASP A 204 0.06 12.85 25.26
C ASP A 204 -1.19 11.98 25.16
N ILE A 205 -1.65 11.65 23.95
CA ILE A 205 -2.82 10.78 23.76
C ILE A 205 -2.55 9.39 24.35
N LYS A 206 -1.41 8.77 24.01
CA LYS A 206 -1.05 7.43 24.53
C LYS A 206 -0.92 7.40 26.05
N SER A 207 -0.38 8.46 26.65
CA SER A 207 -0.20 8.55 28.11
C SER A 207 -1.49 8.91 28.87
N SER A 208 -2.42 9.62 28.23
CA SER A 208 -3.71 9.99 28.82
C SER A 208 -4.69 8.82 28.90
N LEU A 209 -4.51 7.79 28.06
CA LEU A 209 -5.37 6.62 28.00
C LEU A 209 -4.82 5.52 28.91
N SER A 210 -5.69 4.87 29.67
CA SER A 210 -5.34 3.68 30.48
C SER A 210 -5.25 2.39 29.65
N ILE A 211 -5.40 2.49 28.34
CA ILE A 211 -5.46 1.36 27.41
C ILE A 211 -4.31 1.53 26.41
N SER A 212 -3.54 0.46 26.19
CA SER A 212 -2.49 0.46 25.19
C SER A 212 -3.06 0.30 23.77
N PRO A 213 -2.43 0.90 22.75
CA PRO A 213 -2.80 0.65 21.35
C PRO A 213 -2.70 -0.85 21.02
N LEU A 214 -3.65 -1.35 20.23
CA LEU A 214 -3.60 -2.68 19.62
C LEU A 214 -2.36 -2.81 18.72
N ILE A 215 -2.11 -1.75 17.94
CA ILE A 215 -0.91 -1.59 17.14
C ILE A 215 -0.57 -0.10 16.96
N THR A 216 0.72 0.20 16.93
CA THR A 216 1.22 1.51 16.50
C THR A 216 1.97 1.34 15.19
N ILE A 217 1.52 2.03 14.16
CA ILE A 217 2.09 2.02 12.82
C ILE A 217 3.14 3.14 12.75
N ASN A 218 4.33 2.82 12.20
CA ASN A 218 5.45 3.75 12.00
C ASN A 218 5.86 4.53 13.26
N SER A 219 5.92 3.87 14.41
CA SER A 219 6.26 4.50 15.70
C SER A 219 7.71 5.02 15.76
N LYS A 220 8.60 4.49 14.91
CA LYS A 220 9.98 4.95 14.76
C LYS A 220 10.03 5.77 13.48
N LYS A 221 10.30 7.07 13.61
CA LYS A 221 10.60 7.91 12.45
C LYS A 221 11.85 7.34 11.78
N GLU A 222 11.71 6.74 10.61
CA GLU A 222 12.85 6.60 9.73
C GLU A 222 13.35 8.02 9.43
N VAL A 223 14.65 8.23 9.62
CA VAL A 223 15.28 9.49 9.25
C VAL A 223 15.17 9.59 7.73
N ILE A 224 14.24 10.41 7.24
CA ILE A 224 14.21 10.78 5.83
C ILE A 224 15.45 11.64 5.60
N THR A 225 16.56 11.01 5.17
CA THR A 225 17.66 11.74 4.56
C THR A 225 17.20 12.15 3.17
N CYS A 226 16.89 13.44 3.02
CA CYS A 226 16.70 14.09 1.72
C CYS A 226 18.04 14.19 0.99
#